data_AF-A0A069D648-F1
#
_entry.id   AF-A0A069D648-F1
#
_cell.length_a   1.000
_cell.length_b   1.000
_cell.length_c   1.000
_cell.angle_alpha   90.00
_cell.angle_beta   90.00
_cell.angle_gamma   90.00
#
_symmetry.space_group_name_H-M   'P 1'
#
loop_
_entity.id
_entity.type
_entity.pdbx_description
1 polymer ?
#
loop_
_entity_poly.entity_id
_entity_poly.type
_entity_poly.pdbx_seq_one_letter_code
_entity_poly.pdbx_strand_id
1 'polypeptide(L)' 'MQGKYATLITPYKGYRNILILSQEGNRWTVEICGSGAIIEVYEDEFIIDS' A
#
# COMPACT_ATOMS: atom_id res chain seq x y z
N MET A 1 -12.96 -3.41 -11.38
CA MET A 1 -12.26 -2.24 -10.80
C MET A 1 -10.79 -2.61 -10.75
N GLN A 2 -9.93 -1.99 -11.56
CA GLN A 2 -8.48 -2.21 -11.48
C GLN A 2 -7.96 -1.36 -10.32
N GLY A 3 -7.75 -1.98 -9.16
CA GLY A 3 -7.02 -1.35 -8.07
C GLY A 3 -5.54 -1.23 -8.44
N LYS A 4 -4.89 -0.13 -8.04
CA LYS A 4 -3.43 -0.01 -8.19
C LYS A 4 -2.77 -0.81 -7.07
N TYR A 5 -2.06 -1.86 -7.45
CA TYR A 5 -1.24 -2.62 -6.51
C TYR A 5 0.13 -1.96 -6.35
N ALA A 6 0.70 -2.14 -5.17
CA ALA A 6 2.03 -1.67 -4.85
C ALA A 6 2.72 -2.64 -3.88
N THR A 7 4.03 -2.50 -3.80
CA THR A 7 4.89 -3.30 -2.93
C THR A 7 5.60 -2.38 -1.93
N LEU A 8 5.35 -2.58 -0.63
CA LEU A 8 6.08 -1.89 0.45
C LEU A 8 7.58 -2.21 0.38
N ILE A 9 8.40 -1.17 0.53
CA ILE A 9 9.85 -1.30 0.64
C ILE A 9 10.22 -2.00 1.95
N THR A 10 9.62 -1.54 3.06
CA THR A 10 9.76 -2.16 4.39
C THR A 10 8.52 -2.99 4.71
N PRO A 11 8.65 -4.28 5.05
CA PRO A 11 7.50 -5.12 5.35
C PRO A 11 6.69 -4.63 6.56
N TYR A 12 5.37 -4.56 6.43
CA TYR A 12 4.47 -4.38 7.55
C TYR A 12 4.09 -5.74 8.13
N LYS A 13 4.63 -6.09 9.30
CA LYS A 13 4.39 -7.40 9.96
C LYS A 13 4.63 -8.62 9.05
N GLY A 14 5.61 -8.52 8.15
CA GLY A 14 5.96 -9.56 7.18
C GLY A 14 5.21 -9.48 5.84
N TYR A 15 4.22 -8.59 5.71
CA TYR A 15 3.50 -8.35 4.46
C TYR A 15 4.14 -7.21 3.67
N ARG A 16 4.10 -7.30 2.34
CA ARG A 16 4.61 -6.26 1.44
C ARG A 16 3.59 -5.78 0.42
N ASN A 17 2.77 -6.69 -0.09
CA ASN A 17 1.82 -6.35 -1.14
C ASN A 17 0.65 -5.57 -0.56
N ILE A 18 0.32 -4.46 -1.22
CA ILE A 18 -0.71 -3.53 -0.80
C ILE A 18 -1.59 -3.14 -1.99
N LEU A 19 -2.84 -2.83 -1.69
CA LEU A 19 -3.80 -2.25 -2.62
C LEU A 19 -4.01 -0.79 -2.24
N ILE A 20 -3.82 0.12 -3.18
CA ILE A 20 -4.04 1.55 -2.95
C ILE A 20 -5.54 1.85 -2.95
N LEU A 21 -6.04 2.46 -1.87
CA LEU A 21 -7.44 2.84 -1.72
C LEU A 21 -7.66 4.33 -1.98
N SER A 22 -6.82 5.20 -1.41
CA SER A 22 -6.88 6.65 -1.61
C SER A 22 -5.52 7.32 -1.38
N GLN A 23 -5.39 8.54 -1.89
CA GLN A 23 -4.23 9.40 -1.70
C GLN A 23 -4.69 10.78 -1.23
N GLU A 24 -4.07 11.28 -0.17
CA GLU A 24 -4.23 12.64 0.36
C GLU A 24 -2.85 13.29 0.52
N GLY A 25 -2.46 14.10 -0.47
CA GLY A 25 -1.12 14.68 -0.51
C GLY A 25 -0.05 13.61 -0.63
N ASN A 26 0.87 13.55 0.34
CA ASN A 26 1.95 12.56 0.41
C ASN A 26 1.58 11.31 1.24
N ARG A 27 0.35 11.24 1.78
CA ARG A 27 -0.16 10.08 2.52
C ARG A 27 -1.09 9.26 1.65
N TRP A 28 -0.98 7.94 1.79
CA TRP A 28 -1.71 6.96 1.00
C TRP A 28 -2.39 5.97 1.94
N THR A 29 -3.70 5.83 1.81
CA THR A 29 -4.46 4.79 2.50
C THR A 29 -4.39 3.52 1.67
N VAL A 30 -3.89 2.44 2.27
CA VAL A 30 -3.65 1.19 1.57
C VAL A 30 -4.19 0.00 2.37
N GLU A 31 -4.63 -1.03 1.67
CA GLU A 31 -5.02 -2.31 2.26
C GLU A 31 -3.88 -3.32 2.10
N ILE A 32 -3.46 -3.96 3.19
CA ILE A 32 -2.49 -5.06 3.16
C ILE A 32 -3.11 -6.29 2.52
N CYS A 33 -2.58 -6.71 1.38
CA CYS A 33 -3.01 -7.92 0.69
C CYS A 33 -2.78 -9.15 1.60
N GLY A 34 -3.83 -9.95 1.76
CA GLY A 34 -3.81 -11.18 2.57
C GLY A 34 -4.26 -11.00 4.01
N SER A 35 -4.05 -9.83 4.62
CA SER A 35 -4.57 -9.56 5.98
C SER A 35 -5.82 -8.69 6.01
N GLY A 36 -6.06 -7.88 4.96
CA GLY A 36 -7.18 -6.93 4.88
C GLY A 36 -7.01 -5.72 5.80
N ALA A 37 -5.87 -5.57 6.48
CA ALA A 37 -5.62 -4.44 7.35
C ALA A 37 -5.45 -3.15 6.54
N ILE A 38 -6.14 -2.09 6.94
CA ILE A 38 -5.99 -0.76 6.35
C ILE A 38 -4.97 0.03 7.16
N ILE A 39 -3.96 0.56 6.47
CA ILE A 39 -2.90 1.40 7.06
C ILE A 39 -2.67 2.65 6.21
N GLU A 40 -2.07 3.66 6.81
CA GLU A 40 -1.53 4.82 6.10
C GLU A 40 -0.03 4.65 5.90
N VAL A 41 0.43 4.96 4.69
CA VAL A 41 1.86 4.98 4.31
C VAL A 41 2.18 6.25 3.55
N TYR A 42 3.46 6.59 3.48
CA TYR A 42 3.96 7.69 2.65
C TYR A 42 4.35 7.21 1.25
N GLU A 43 4.36 8.14 0.29
CA GLU A 43 4.68 7.88 -1.12
C GLU A 43 6.05 7.22 -1.32
N ASP A 44 7.01 7.48 -0.44
CA ASP A 44 8.37 6.93 -0.48
C ASP A 44 8.53 5.57 0.21
N GLU A 45 7.45 5.00 0.78
CA GLU A 45 7.49 3.72 1.50
C GLU A 45 7.15 2.51 0.62
N PHE A 46 6.75 2.71 -0.64
CA PHE A 46 6.36 1.64 -1.56
C PHE A 46 6.71 1.93 -3.02
N ILE A 47 6.59 0.91 -3.85
CA ILE A 47 6.75 0.98 -5.31
C ILE A 47 5.45 0.51 -5.94
N ILE A 48 4.88 1.31 -6.85
CA ILE A 48 3.67 0.91 -7.59
C ILE A 48 4.03 -0.21 -8.57
N ASP A 49 3.25 -1.28 -8.55
CA ASP A 49 3.43 -2.40 -9.45
C ASP A 49 2.97 -1.98 -10.86
N SER A 50 3.84 -2.16 -11.85
CA SER A 50 3.62 -1.81 -13.28
C SER A 50 2.87 -2.89 -14.05
#